data_AF-A0A979FNW4-F1
#
_entry.id   AF-A0A979FNW4-F1
#
_cell.length_a   1.000
_cell.length_b   1.000
_cell.length_c   1.000
_cell.angle_alpha   90.00
_cell.angle_beta   90.00
_cell.angle_gamma   90.00
#
_symmetry.space_group_name_H-M   'P 1'
#
loop_
_entity.id
_entity.type
_entity.pdbx_description
1 polymer ?
#
loop_
_entity_poly.entity_id
_entity_poly.type
_entity_poly.pdbx_seq_one_letter_code
_entity_poly.pdbx_strand_id
1 'polypeptide(L)'
;MSSPKELQETRCCNQEGCENTCKPAETASKIPYSSIPLPLSELLLQQLAADAKDFALLHGAGMRYKDSFSTDTLSMAPFFLLPTPFPRREFEKVYKLQPLINTLMHRVAHSHDFLQRSLANTIKVDDFTRRLWELYMTVREEGVAQPVSLALLRSDVMLSECKPGCCSLCLVPPYVMNQQVEINTIAAGFGHMGPVSARIHNQCRWR
;
A
#
# COMPACT_ATOMS: atom_id res chain seq x y z
N MET A 1 35.92 17.67 20.95
CA MET A 1 34.69 17.18 21.61
C MET A 1 33.85 18.39 21.95
N SER A 2 32.75 18.60 21.23
CA SER A 2 31.78 19.66 21.52
C SER A 2 30.39 19.05 21.45
N SER A 3 29.71 19.04 22.59
CA SER A 3 28.39 18.44 22.82
C SER A 3 27.26 19.32 22.24
N PRO A 4 26.13 18.75 21.80
CA PRO A 4 25.01 19.50 21.23
C PRO A 4 24.15 20.19 22.32
N LYS A 5 23.62 21.38 21.97
CA LYS A 5 22.74 22.22 22.79
C LYS A 5 21.35 21.58 22.97
N GLU A 6 20.88 21.53 24.21
CA GLU A 6 19.53 21.12 24.61
C GLU A 6 18.45 22.11 24.11
N LEU A 7 17.33 21.57 23.64
CA LEU A 7 16.10 22.33 23.38
C LEU A 7 15.44 22.68 24.72
N GLN A 8 15.18 23.97 24.94
CA GLN A 8 14.40 24.48 26.07
C GLN A 8 12.94 24.01 25.99
N GLU A 9 12.50 23.26 26.99
CA GLU A 9 11.09 23.00 27.28
C GLU A 9 10.37 24.29 27.71
N THR A 10 9.29 24.63 27.01
CA THR A 10 8.33 25.64 27.47
C THR A 10 7.60 25.15 28.71
N ARG A 11 7.99 25.66 29.88
CA ARG A 11 7.25 25.50 31.14
C ARG A 11 5.93 26.30 31.09
N CYS A 12 4.81 25.61 31.28
CA CYS A 12 3.58 26.28 31.72
C CYS A 12 3.68 26.55 33.23
N CYS A 13 3.36 27.78 33.65
CA CYS A 13 3.42 28.24 35.04
C CYS A 13 2.56 27.39 35.98
N ASN A 14 3.14 26.98 37.12
CA ASN A 14 2.42 26.46 38.29
C ASN A 14 2.23 27.58 39.32
N GLN A 15 1.18 28.38 39.19
CA GLN A 15 0.66 29.22 40.28
C GLN A 15 -0.86 29.29 40.20
N GLU A 16 -1.53 29.06 41.33
CA GLU A 16 -2.99 29.17 41.47
C GLU A 16 -3.42 30.63 41.27
N GLY A 17 -4.39 30.86 40.39
CA GLY A 17 -4.96 32.19 40.13
C GLY A 17 -4.74 32.78 38.72
N CYS A 18 -4.31 31.99 37.73
CA CYS A 18 -4.20 32.46 36.35
C CYS A 18 -5.46 32.11 35.53
N GLU A 19 -6.45 33.02 35.52
CA GLU A 19 -7.47 33.04 34.47
C GLU A 19 -6.80 33.37 33.13
N ASN A 20 -6.37 32.35 32.41
CA ASN A 20 -5.91 32.50 31.03
C ASN A 20 -6.55 31.42 30.18
N THR A 21 -7.56 31.85 29.43
CA THR A 21 -8.11 31.11 28.30
C THR A 21 -6.97 30.74 27.36
N CYS A 22 -6.53 29.49 27.41
CA CYS A 22 -5.73 28.91 26.35
C CYS A 22 -6.59 28.96 25.09
N LYS A 23 -6.32 29.93 24.21
CA LYS A 23 -6.91 29.92 22.87
C LYS A 23 -6.64 28.54 22.27
N PRO A 24 -7.67 27.79 21.86
CA PRO A 24 -7.45 26.52 21.19
C PRO A 24 -6.58 26.81 19.97
N ALA A 25 -5.43 26.14 19.88
CA ALA A 25 -4.64 26.13 18.67
C ALA A 25 -5.60 25.79 17.52
N GLU A 26 -5.74 26.70 16.56
CA GLU A 26 -6.59 26.52 15.39
C GLU A 26 -6.33 25.12 14.83
N THR A 27 -7.39 24.33 14.80
CA THR A 27 -7.45 22.97 14.26
C THR A 27 -7.22 23.03 12.76
N ALA A 28 -5.96 23.24 12.37
CA ALA A 28 -5.52 22.98 11.02
C ALA A 28 -5.72 21.48 10.77
N SER A 29 -6.75 21.17 10.00
CA SER A 29 -6.98 19.87 9.36
C SER A 29 -5.79 19.55 8.47
N LYS A 30 -4.78 18.87 9.03
CA LYS A 30 -3.55 18.52 8.33
C LYS A 30 -3.65 17.10 7.77
N ILE A 31 -4.52 16.93 6.79
CA ILE A 31 -4.44 15.84 5.80
C ILE A 31 -3.01 15.89 5.21
N PRO A 32 -2.36 14.77 4.84
CA PRO A 32 -1.14 14.86 4.04
C PRO A 32 -1.45 15.69 2.79
N TYR A 33 -1.02 16.95 2.77
CA TYR A 33 -1.44 17.89 1.73
C TYR A 33 -0.95 17.38 0.39
N SER A 34 -1.88 17.20 -0.53
CA SER A 34 -1.53 17.15 -1.94
C SER A 34 -0.79 18.45 -2.26
N SER A 35 0.34 18.35 -2.97
CA SER A 35 1.05 19.53 -3.49
C SER A 35 0.22 20.28 -4.54
N ILE A 36 -0.93 19.72 -4.93
CA ILE A 36 -1.86 20.22 -5.92
C ILE A 36 -2.99 20.94 -5.18
N PRO A 37 -3.22 22.23 -5.46
CA PRO A 37 -4.32 22.98 -4.85
C PRO A 37 -5.66 22.38 -5.31
N LEU A 38 -6.55 22.12 -4.35
CA LEU A 38 -7.90 21.61 -4.58
C LEU A 38 -8.93 22.58 -3.98
N PRO A 39 -10.12 22.73 -4.59
CA PRO A 39 -10.59 22.06 -5.80
C PRO A 39 -9.97 22.65 -7.09
N LEU A 40 -9.89 21.85 -8.14
CA LEU A 40 -9.55 22.33 -9.48
C LEU A 40 -10.75 23.04 -10.11
N SER A 41 -10.53 24.00 -11.01
CA SER A 41 -11.62 24.56 -11.80
C SER A 41 -12.20 23.49 -12.72
N GLU A 42 -13.50 23.57 -13.02
CA GLU A 42 -14.18 22.58 -13.86
C GLU A 42 -13.51 22.45 -15.25
N LEU A 43 -13.14 23.59 -15.85
CA LEU A 43 -12.45 23.62 -17.13
C LEU A 43 -11.11 22.86 -17.07
N LEU A 44 -10.32 23.10 -16.03
CA LEU A 44 -9.02 22.44 -15.84
C LEU A 44 -9.21 20.95 -15.58
N LEU A 45 -10.20 20.57 -14.76
CA LEU A 45 -10.49 19.17 -14.46
C LEU A 45 -10.86 18.38 -15.72
N GLN A 46 -11.73 18.93 -16.56
CA GLN A 46 -12.14 18.31 -17.82
C GLN A 46 -10.96 18.14 -18.78
N GLN A 47 -10.12 19.17 -18.91
CA GLN A 47 -8.92 19.13 -19.74
C GLN A 47 -7.92 18.06 -19.25
N LEU A 48 -7.59 18.07 -17.94
CA LEU A 48 -6.67 17.09 -17.36
C LEU A 48 -7.20 15.67 -17.48
N ALA A 49 -8.52 15.47 -17.28
CA ALA A 49 -9.12 14.15 -17.40
C ALA A 49 -9.09 13.62 -18.84
N ALA A 50 -9.31 14.46 -19.85
CA ALA A 50 -9.19 14.09 -21.25
C ALA A 50 -7.74 13.71 -21.59
N ASP A 51 -6.78 14.58 -21.26
CA ASP A 51 -5.37 14.34 -21.52
C ASP A 51 -4.83 13.08 -20.82
N ALA A 52 -5.26 12.84 -19.58
CA ALA A 52 -4.84 11.67 -18.81
C ALA A 52 -5.38 10.37 -19.43
N LYS A 53 -6.59 10.37 -19.98
CA LYS A 53 -7.18 9.19 -20.67
C LYS A 53 -6.37 8.83 -21.90
N ASP A 54 -6.06 9.82 -22.74
CA ASP A 54 -5.25 9.61 -23.94
C ASP A 54 -3.84 9.16 -23.58
N PHE A 55 -3.21 9.82 -22.60
CA PHE A 55 -1.89 9.45 -22.11
C PHE A 55 -1.87 8.02 -21.58
N ALA A 56 -2.88 7.59 -20.82
CA ALA A 56 -2.95 6.24 -20.27
C ALA A 56 -2.99 5.18 -21.38
N LEU A 57 -3.81 5.38 -22.40
CA LEU A 57 -3.88 4.45 -23.55
C LEU A 57 -2.57 4.40 -24.32
N LEU A 58 -1.98 5.56 -24.64
CA LEU A 58 -0.69 5.65 -25.35
C LEU A 58 0.48 5.02 -24.58
N HIS A 59 0.35 4.88 -23.26
CA HIS A 59 1.38 4.30 -22.38
C HIS A 59 1.03 2.92 -21.84
N GLY A 60 0.03 2.25 -22.43
CA GLY A 60 -0.29 0.86 -22.13
C GLY A 60 -1.05 0.63 -20.82
N ALA A 61 -1.61 1.67 -20.20
CA ALA A 61 -2.60 1.52 -19.13
C ALA A 61 -3.99 1.21 -19.72
N GLY A 62 -4.06 0.11 -20.45
CA GLY A 62 -5.28 -0.40 -21.05
C GLY A 62 -5.59 -1.83 -20.61
N MET A 63 -6.86 -2.17 -20.62
CA MET A 63 -7.38 -3.50 -20.30
C MET A 63 -8.56 -3.86 -21.22
N ARG A 64 -8.78 -5.16 -21.37
CA ARG A 64 -9.99 -5.70 -22.00
C ARG A 64 -10.96 -6.10 -20.89
N TYR A 65 -12.21 -5.69 -21.02
CA TYR A 65 -13.26 -6.09 -20.09
C TYR A 65 -13.88 -7.40 -20.57
N LYS A 66 -14.17 -8.32 -19.64
CA LYS A 66 -14.75 -9.63 -19.95
C LYS A 66 -16.12 -9.48 -20.61
N ASP A 67 -16.93 -8.55 -20.12
CA ASP A 67 -18.32 -8.36 -20.56
C ASP A 67 -18.43 -7.61 -21.91
N SER A 68 -17.35 -6.99 -22.37
CA SER A 68 -17.26 -6.29 -23.66
C SER A 68 -15.96 -6.63 -24.38
N PHE A 69 -15.59 -7.92 -24.34
CA PHE A 69 -14.34 -8.39 -24.89
C PHE A 69 -14.30 -8.22 -26.41
N SER A 70 -13.22 -7.60 -26.90
CA SER A 70 -12.87 -7.49 -28.31
C SER A 70 -11.36 -7.60 -28.45
N THR A 71 -10.89 -8.34 -29.44
CA THR A 71 -9.45 -8.40 -29.77
C THR A 71 -8.93 -7.05 -30.25
N ASP A 72 -9.80 -6.26 -30.88
CA ASP A 72 -9.44 -5.05 -31.62
C ASP A 72 -9.67 -3.77 -30.81
N THR A 73 -10.31 -3.91 -29.64
CA THR A 73 -10.59 -2.79 -28.72
C THR A 73 -9.79 -2.95 -27.44
N LEU A 74 -9.14 -1.87 -27.02
CA LEU A 74 -8.54 -1.73 -25.71
C LEU A 74 -9.19 -0.55 -25.01
N SER A 75 -9.64 -0.77 -23.78
CA SER A 75 -10.20 0.30 -22.96
C SER A 75 -9.20 0.72 -21.92
N MET A 76 -9.26 1.97 -21.48
CA MET A 76 -8.37 2.46 -20.43
C MET A 76 -8.62 1.69 -19.12
N ALA A 77 -7.53 1.28 -18.46
CA ALA A 77 -7.61 0.74 -17.11
C ALA A 77 -7.98 1.85 -16.11
N PRO A 78 -8.82 1.60 -15.09
CA PRO A 78 -9.14 2.61 -14.09
C PRO A 78 -7.89 3.11 -13.37
N PHE A 79 -7.78 4.44 -13.20
CA PHE A 79 -6.73 5.09 -12.43
C PHE A 79 -7.24 6.35 -11.75
N PHE A 80 -6.53 6.81 -10.72
CA PHE A 80 -6.78 8.11 -10.09
C PHE A 80 -6.13 9.24 -10.89
N LEU A 81 -6.85 10.32 -11.18
CA LEU A 81 -6.30 11.44 -11.94
C LEU A 81 -5.08 12.08 -11.25
N LEU A 82 -5.16 12.23 -9.92
CA LEU A 82 -4.11 12.81 -9.09
C LEU A 82 -3.54 11.76 -8.12
N PRO A 83 -2.27 11.87 -7.72
CA PRO A 83 -1.67 10.95 -6.77
C PRO A 83 -2.29 11.14 -5.38
N THR A 84 -2.67 10.03 -4.74
CA THR A 84 -3.08 10.04 -3.33
C THR A 84 -1.85 10.29 -2.46
N PRO A 85 -1.88 11.30 -1.55
CA PRO A 85 -0.77 11.53 -0.64
C PRO A 85 -0.54 10.34 0.29
N PHE A 86 0.71 9.89 0.41
CA PHE A 86 1.11 8.77 1.26
C PHE A 86 2.31 9.17 2.14
N PRO A 87 2.31 8.88 3.46
CA PRO A 87 3.42 9.26 4.34
C PRO A 87 4.73 8.58 3.93
N ARG A 88 5.76 9.38 3.60
CA ARG A 88 7.07 8.90 3.15
C ARG A 88 7.68 7.86 4.09
N ARG A 89 7.64 8.13 5.40
CA ARG A 89 8.16 7.21 6.42
C ARG A 89 7.51 5.84 6.35
N GLU A 90 6.19 5.79 6.20
CA GLU A 90 5.44 4.54 6.10
C GLU A 90 5.77 3.83 4.78
N PHE A 91 5.88 4.56 3.67
CA PHE A 91 6.26 3.97 2.38
C PHE A 91 7.62 3.28 2.45
N GLU A 92 8.62 3.95 3.01
CA GLU A 92 9.97 3.41 3.18
C GLU A 92 9.98 2.19 4.12
N LYS A 93 9.13 2.19 5.15
CA LYS A 93 8.96 1.03 6.03
C LYS A 93 8.44 -0.18 5.25
N VAL A 94 7.41 -0.03 4.42
CA VAL A 94 6.85 -1.13 3.59
C VAL A 94 7.90 -1.66 2.62
N TYR A 95 8.59 -0.73 1.95
CA TYR A 95 9.62 -1.06 0.98
C TYR A 95 10.74 -1.90 1.61
N LYS A 96 11.22 -1.51 2.80
CA LYS A 96 12.23 -2.26 3.54
C LYS A 96 11.72 -3.59 4.11
N LEU A 97 10.42 -3.72 4.36
CA LEU A 97 9.81 -4.92 4.89
C LEU A 97 9.65 -6.03 3.83
N GLN A 98 9.46 -5.67 2.56
CA GLN A 98 9.15 -6.64 1.50
C GLN A 98 10.17 -7.79 1.37
N PRO A 99 11.50 -7.59 1.42
CA PRO A 99 12.47 -8.70 1.37
C PRO A 99 12.36 -9.67 2.55
N LEU A 100 11.98 -9.17 3.74
CA LEU A 100 11.75 -9.99 4.92
C LEU A 100 10.50 -10.85 4.75
N ILE A 101 9.42 -10.27 4.21
CA ILE A 101 8.19 -10.99 3.86
C ILE A 101 8.49 -12.06 2.80
N ASN A 102 9.29 -11.75 1.77
CA ASN A 102 9.69 -12.72 0.76
C ASN A 102 10.40 -13.93 1.39
N THR A 103 11.34 -13.66 2.29
CA THR A 103 12.09 -14.73 3.00
C THR A 103 11.17 -15.54 3.91
N LEU A 104 10.28 -14.88 4.64
CA LEU A 104 9.29 -15.53 5.50
C LEU A 104 8.40 -16.48 4.69
N MET A 105 7.78 -15.98 3.62
CA MET A 105 6.89 -16.78 2.80
C MET A 105 7.62 -17.91 2.08
N HIS A 106 8.86 -17.69 1.66
CA HIS A 106 9.70 -18.76 1.12
C HIS A 106 9.92 -19.88 2.16
N ARG A 107 10.24 -19.54 3.41
CA ARG A 107 10.42 -20.54 4.49
C ARG A 107 9.11 -21.25 4.84
N VAL A 108 8.00 -20.52 4.90
CA VAL A 108 6.66 -21.10 5.12
C VAL A 108 6.33 -22.13 4.04
N ALA A 109 6.53 -21.79 2.76
CA ALA A 109 6.26 -22.68 1.63
C ALA A 109 7.07 -23.99 1.67
N HIS A 110 8.27 -23.97 2.25
CA HIS A 110 9.15 -25.15 2.35
C HIS A 110 9.03 -25.88 3.70
N SER A 111 8.20 -25.41 4.63
CA SER A 111 8.03 -26.00 5.95
C SER A 111 6.81 -26.91 5.99
N HIS A 112 6.99 -28.18 5.62
CA HIS A 112 5.91 -29.18 5.59
C HIS A 112 5.11 -29.24 6.90
N ASP A 113 5.79 -29.41 8.03
CA ASP A 113 5.13 -29.55 9.34
C ASP A 113 4.34 -28.30 9.72
N PHE A 114 4.75 -27.14 9.24
CA PHE A 114 4.00 -25.90 9.43
C PHE A 114 2.73 -25.92 8.58
N LEU A 115 2.86 -26.18 7.28
CA LEU A 115 1.71 -26.24 6.36
C LEU A 115 0.69 -27.29 6.79
N GLN A 116 1.15 -28.49 7.15
CA GLN A 116 0.28 -29.58 7.61
C GLN A 116 -0.52 -29.17 8.85
N ARG A 117 0.14 -28.58 9.86
CA ARG A 117 -0.54 -28.11 11.08
C ARG A 117 -1.50 -26.96 10.80
N SER A 118 -1.09 -25.99 9.99
CA SER A 118 -1.88 -24.81 9.66
C SER A 118 -3.14 -25.15 8.84
N LEU A 119 -3.06 -26.14 7.94
CA LEU A 119 -4.15 -26.50 7.04
C LEU A 119 -5.02 -27.66 7.56
N ALA A 120 -4.62 -28.33 8.65
CA ALA A 120 -5.25 -29.56 9.16
C ALA A 120 -6.77 -29.51 9.33
N ASN A 121 -7.32 -28.36 9.74
CA ASN A 121 -8.76 -28.19 9.89
C ASN A 121 -9.41 -27.69 8.60
N THR A 122 -8.74 -26.81 7.86
CA THR A 122 -9.25 -26.22 6.60
C THR A 122 -9.51 -27.30 5.55
N ILE A 123 -8.59 -28.26 5.36
CA ILE A 123 -8.75 -29.33 4.36
C ILE A 123 -9.91 -30.28 4.66
N LYS A 124 -10.44 -30.29 5.90
CA LYS A 124 -11.59 -31.13 6.26
C LYS A 124 -12.91 -30.50 5.82
N VAL A 125 -12.94 -29.18 5.64
CA VAL A 125 -14.18 -28.41 5.43
C VAL A 125 -14.20 -27.65 4.10
N ASP A 126 -13.04 -27.42 3.47
CA ASP A 126 -12.92 -26.74 2.18
C ASP A 126 -12.35 -27.68 1.11
N ASP A 127 -13.20 -28.05 0.14
CA ASP A 127 -12.85 -29.00 -0.92
C ASP A 127 -11.75 -28.48 -1.85
N PHE A 128 -11.74 -27.16 -2.10
CA PHE A 128 -10.74 -26.53 -2.96
C PHE A 128 -9.34 -26.65 -2.34
N THR A 129 -9.17 -26.21 -1.09
CA THR A 129 -7.89 -26.31 -0.38
C THR A 129 -7.47 -27.76 -0.17
N ARG A 130 -8.41 -28.68 0.09
CA ARG A 130 -8.13 -30.12 0.20
C ARG A 130 -7.46 -30.67 -1.06
N ARG A 131 -8.01 -30.36 -2.24
CA ARG A 131 -7.43 -30.81 -3.52
C ARG A 131 -6.03 -30.24 -3.77
N LEU A 132 -5.78 -28.98 -3.41
CA LEU A 132 -4.45 -28.38 -3.49
C LEU A 132 -3.45 -29.08 -2.55
N TRP A 133 -3.89 -29.43 -1.35
CA TRP A 133 -3.08 -30.18 -0.39
C TRP A 133 -2.75 -31.59 -0.89
N GLU A 134 -3.71 -32.29 -1.49
CA GLU A 134 -3.51 -33.61 -2.08
C GLU A 134 -2.46 -33.57 -3.20
N LEU A 135 -2.56 -32.60 -4.11
CA LEU A 135 -1.54 -32.39 -5.16
C LEU A 135 -0.15 -32.12 -4.56
N TYR A 136 -0.07 -31.28 -3.53
CA TYR A 136 1.18 -31.01 -2.83
C TYR A 136 1.79 -32.29 -2.21
N MET A 137 0.95 -33.15 -1.61
CA MET A 137 1.40 -34.42 -1.03
C MET A 137 1.88 -35.40 -2.11
N THR A 138 1.14 -35.56 -3.21
CA THR A 138 1.54 -36.42 -4.33
C THR A 138 2.91 -36.01 -4.87
N VAL A 139 3.12 -34.73 -5.17
CA VAL A 139 4.42 -34.23 -5.66
C VAL A 139 5.54 -34.47 -4.65
N ARG A 140 5.25 -34.39 -3.35
CA ARG A 140 6.24 -34.63 -2.30
C ARG A 140 6.60 -36.10 -2.17
N GLU A 141 5.64 -37.00 -2.27
CA GLU A 141 5.82 -38.46 -2.19
C GLU A 141 6.57 -39.01 -3.41
N GLU A 142 6.26 -38.51 -4.60
CA GLU A 142 6.96 -38.85 -5.85
C GLU A 142 8.37 -38.23 -5.92
N GLY A 143 8.57 -37.11 -5.22
CA GLY A 143 9.80 -36.33 -5.22
C GLY A 143 9.73 -35.11 -6.15
N VAL A 144 10.31 -34.00 -5.70
CA VAL A 144 10.27 -32.73 -6.43
C VAL A 144 11.21 -32.78 -7.64
N ALA A 145 10.64 -32.83 -8.85
CA ALA A 145 11.41 -32.87 -10.10
C ALA A 145 12.07 -31.53 -10.47
N GLN A 146 11.48 -30.40 -10.09
CA GLN A 146 12.00 -29.05 -10.37
C GLN A 146 12.52 -28.41 -9.07
N PRO A 147 13.85 -28.36 -8.86
CA PRO A 147 14.42 -27.83 -7.62
C PRO A 147 14.39 -26.29 -7.52
N VAL A 148 14.18 -25.59 -8.63
CA VAL A 148 14.16 -24.12 -8.67
C VAL A 148 12.73 -23.61 -8.58
N SER A 149 12.48 -22.70 -7.63
CA SER A 149 11.20 -21.99 -7.50
C SER A 149 11.40 -20.47 -7.55
N LEU A 150 10.43 -19.77 -8.15
CA LEU A 150 10.38 -18.31 -8.19
C LEU A 150 9.06 -17.85 -7.55
N ALA A 151 9.16 -16.97 -6.57
CA ALA A 151 8.01 -16.34 -5.93
C ALA A 151 7.88 -14.88 -6.37
N LEU A 152 6.74 -14.54 -6.98
CA LEU A 152 6.34 -13.16 -7.28
C LEU A 152 5.25 -12.75 -6.30
N LEU A 153 5.64 -12.01 -5.26
CA LEU A 153 4.76 -11.71 -4.12
C LEU A 153 4.30 -10.24 -4.15
N ARG A 154 3.06 -10.00 -3.75
CA ARG A 154 2.54 -8.65 -3.47
C ARG A 154 1.96 -8.61 -2.05
N SER A 155 2.53 -7.75 -1.21
CA SER A 155 2.02 -7.49 0.13
C SER A 155 1.14 -6.25 0.11
N ASP A 156 -0.14 -6.43 0.46
CA ASP A 156 -1.10 -5.33 0.51
C ASP A 156 -1.19 -4.82 1.96
N VAL A 157 -1.14 -3.50 2.12
CA VAL A 157 -1.09 -2.82 3.43
C VAL A 157 -2.10 -1.69 3.46
N MET A 158 -2.60 -1.39 4.66
CA MET A 158 -3.45 -0.23 4.89
C MET A 158 -2.88 0.63 6.00
N LEU A 159 -3.14 1.93 5.90
CA LEU A 159 -2.85 2.87 6.97
C LEU A 159 -4.02 2.85 7.95
N SER A 160 -3.72 2.77 9.24
CA SER A 160 -4.71 2.99 10.30
C SER A 160 -4.48 4.36 10.93
N GLU A 161 -5.50 4.85 11.62
CA GLU A 161 -5.33 5.99 12.51
C GLU A 161 -4.30 5.65 13.61
N CYS A 162 -3.38 6.57 13.88
CA CYS A 162 -2.49 6.55 15.02
C CYS A 162 -3.18 7.25 16.17
N LYS A 163 -3.29 6.51 17.28
CA LYS A 163 -3.84 7.05 18.52
C LYS A 163 -2.92 8.15 19.07
N PRO A 164 -3.45 9.18 19.73
CA PRO A 164 -2.63 10.16 20.45
C PRO A 164 -1.66 9.45 21.41
N GLY A 165 -0.38 9.85 21.39
CA GLY A 165 0.68 9.24 22.22
C GLY A 165 1.25 7.91 21.71
N CYS A 166 0.77 7.37 20.57
CA CYS A 166 1.28 6.13 19.97
C CYS A 166 2.75 6.21 19.52
N CYS A 167 3.21 7.39 19.10
CA CYS A 167 4.58 7.67 18.70
C CYS A 167 4.85 9.18 18.70
N SER A 168 6.11 9.58 18.54
CA SER A 168 6.50 11.01 18.43
C SER A 168 5.86 11.75 17.26
N LEU A 169 5.16 11.05 16.37
CA LEU A 169 4.60 11.56 15.12
C LEU A 169 3.07 11.62 15.10
N CYS A 170 2.40 11.36 16.24
CA CYS A 170 0.95 11.53 16.40
C CYS A 170 0.42 12.94 16.09
N LEU A 171 1.30 13.92 15.91
CA LEU A 171 0.95 15.34 15.77
C LEU A 171 0.74 15.78 14.32
N VAL A 172 1.11 14.98 13.30
CA VAL A 172 0.94 15.35 11.88
C VAL A 172 0.97 14.15 10.92
N PRO A 173 0.03 14.06 9.95
CA PRO A 173 -1.28 13.38 10.08
C PRO A 173 -1.22 12.05 10.86
N PRO A 174 -2.33 11.64 11.51
CA PRO A 174 -2.34 10.51 12.43
C PRO A 174 -2.50 9.20 11.67
N TYR A 175 -1.69 8.91 10.66
CA TYR A 175 -1.77 7.63 9.94
C TYR A 175 -0.46 6.87 10.06
N VAL A 176 -0.55 5.63 10.53
CA VAL A 176 0.58 4.71 10.67
C VAL A 176 0.26 3.41 9.97
N MET A 177 1.26 2.80 9.35
CA MET A 177 1.11 1.45 8.84
C MET A 177 1.39 0.46 9.96
N ASN A 178 0.32 -0.07 10.55
CA ASN A 178 0.33 -1.18 11.52
C ASN A 178 -0.42 -2.42 11.01
N GLN A 179 -1.01 -2.37 9.82
CA GLN A 179 -1.88 -3.42 9.30
C GLN A 179 -1.39 -3.89 7.93
N GLN A 180 -0.79 -5.08 7.93
CA GLN A 180 -0.70 -5.91 6.74
C GLN A 180 -2.06 -6.57 6.52
N VAL A 181 -2.63 -6.39 5.34
CA VAL A 181 -3.99 -6.86 5.03
C VAL A 181 -3.95 -8.21 4.34
N GLU A 182 -3.09 -8.35 3.32
CA GLU A 182 -3.07 -9.55 2.48
C GLU A 182 -1.65 -9.82 1.95
N ILE A 183 -1.35 -11.09 1.70
CA ILE A 183 -0.17 -11.50 0.92
C ILE A 183 -0.64 -12.32 -0.27
N ASN A 184 -0.50 -11.77 -1.46
CA ASN A 184 -0.78 -12.49 -2.70
C ASN A 184 0.47 -13.25 -3.13
N THR A 185 0.39 -14.57 -3.10
CA THR A 185 1.48 -15.50 -3.48
C THR A 185 1.24 -16.18 -4.84
N ILE A 186 0.04 -16.04 -5.40
CA ILE A 186 -0.36 -16.57 -6.70
C ILE A 186 -1.00 -15.45 -7.53
N ALA A 187 -0.69 -15.44 -8.84
CA ALA A 187 -1.30 -14.52 -9.81
C ALA A 187 -1.30 -13.03 -9.35
N ALA A 188 -0.21 -12.58 -8.73
CA ALA A 188 -0.05 -11.19 -8.28
C ALA A 188 0.01 -10.22 -9.48
N GLY A 189 -1.17 -9.73 -9.90
CA GLY A 189 -1.33 -8.86 -11.06
C GLY A 189 -0.98 -7.39 -10.83
N PHE A 190 -1.21 -6.56 -11.85
CA PHE A 190 -1.08 -5.09 -11.82
C PHE A 190 0.31 -4.51 -11.54
N GLY A 191 1.38 -5.32 -11.52
CA GLY A 191 2.75 -4.82 -11.31
C GLY A 191 3.18 -3.71 -12.28
N HIS A 192 2.69 -3.76 -13.54
CA HIS A 192 2.97 -2.72 -14.55
C HIS A 192 2.22 -1.41 -14.31
N MET A 193 1.06 -1.45 -13.63
CA MET A 193 0.23 -0.26 -13.42
C MET A 193 0.88 0.74 -12.46
N GLY A 194 1.71 0.28 -11.52
CA GLY A 194 2.42 1.18 -10.59
C GLY A 194 3.30 2.21 -11.31
N PRO A 195 4.29 1.77 -12.10
CA PRO A 195 5.12 2.67 -12.91
C PRO A 195 4.32 3.54 -13.90
N VAL A 196 3.30 2.97 -14.55
CA VAL A 196 2.50 3.74 -15.54
C VAL A 196 1.65 4.81 -14.85
N SER A 197 1.05 4.51 -13.69
CA SER A 197 0.29 5.50 -12.91
C SER A 197 1.16 6.67 -12.46
N ALA A 198 2.41 6.40 -12.04
CA ALA A 198 3.35 7.47 -11.69
C ALA A 198 3.64 8.40 -12.88
N ARG A 199 3.72 7.86 -14.10
CA ARG A 199 3.89 8.67 -15.32
C ARG A 199 2.67 9.52 -15.64
N ILE A 200 1.46 8.94 -15.52
CA ILE A 200 0.20 9.68 -15.67
C ILE A 200 0.13 10.83 -14.67
N HIS A 201 0.41 10.57 -13.38
CA HIS A 201 0.38 11.59 -12.33
C HIS A 201 1.41 12.70 -12.52
N ASN A 202 2.59 12.38 -13.06
CA ASN A 202 3.60 13.38 -13.37
C ASN A 202 3.17 14.24 -14.55
N GLN A 203 2.55 13.68 -15.59
CA GLN A 203 2.03 14.44 -16.72
C GLN A 203 1.00 15.48 -16.29
N CYS A 204 0.09 15.12 -15.38
CA CYS A 204 -0.94 16.04 -14.86
C CYS A 204 -0.38 17.14 -13.94
N ARG A 205 0.87 17.03 -13.46
CA ARG A 205 1.47 18.01 -12.52
C ARG A 205 2.12 19.21 -13.22
N TRP A 206 2.58 19.05 -14.45
CA TRP A 206 3.45 20.04 -15.14
C TRP A 206 2.72 20.91 -16.17
N ARG A 207 1.40 21.08 -16.04
CA ARG A 207 0.59 22.02 -16.81
C ARG A 207 -0.16 22.93 -15.85
#